data_AF-A0A9X5BHD4-F1
#
_entry.id   AF-A0A9X5BHD4-F1
#
_cell.length_a   1.000
_cell.length_b   1.000
_cell.length_c   1.000
_cell.angle_alpha   90.00
_cell.angle_beta   90.00
_cell.angle_gamma   90.00
#
_symmetry.space_group_name_H-M   'P 1'
#
loop_
_entity.id
_entity.type
_entity.pdbx_description
1 polymer ?
#
loop_
_entity_poly.entity_id
_entity_poly.type
_entity_poly.pdbx_seq_one_letter_code
_entity_poly.pdbx_strand_id
1 'polypeptide(L)'
;MYMNILVIGNGFDLAHGLPTGYIDFLKWTVGQYKFFYFLKKQDAQITKPINNISLKVPEKVNGIEISQRVEHQEEVWKYINNNVWIEYFLPIYADRKKNGKDGWIDFESEISEVIQSLDDDMHGLSQIYNIEDIVNDLSNDFLREMYSDYIDAVQPINPVDNGFSEGISFKEIRDKLLKDLNRLIRAFEIYLTEYVEKIDIEIISQDIEEIAATIYDDCGQKGILFSKVISFNYTNIYEQIYLRKHDIDCNDYVDYIHGKANANNTIDTNNMVLGIDEYLGKKKRNKYVEFIAFKKFYQRIHKETGCKYKEWTDTIKGDFADYQIELEKSKTEKNIVNLKATVNKLKKQYLNKHNVYFFGHSLDVTDKDILRDLILNDNVHTTIFYHDKDTMGKQIANLVKIIGQDELIKRTGGKDKLIEFKPQKPMIERKVE
;
A
#
# COMPACT_ATOMS: atom_id res chain seq x y z
N MET A 1 1.08 -29.32 -0.69
CA MET A 1 1.41 -28.94 -2.08
C MET A 1 2.56 -27.94 -2.03
N TYR A 2 3.61 -28.03 -2.87
CA TYR A 2 4.67 -27.01 -2.84
C TYR A 2 4.10 -25.66 -3.29
N MET A 3 4.41 -24.57 -2.58
CA MET A 3 3.85 -23.25 -2.86
C MET A 3 4.92 -22.17 -2.82
N ASN A 4 4.98 -21.36 -3.87
CA ASN A 4 5.75 -20.13 -3.91
C ASN A 4 4.78 -18.96 -3.80
N ILE A 5 5.06 -18.03 -2.87
CA ILE A 5 4.33 -16.78 -2.70
C ILE A 5 5.32 -15.64 -2.94
N LEU A 6 5.03 -14.78 -3.91
CA LEU A 6 5.75 -13.54 -4.14
C LEU A 6 4.98 -12.38 -3.51
N VAL A 7 5.63 -11.61 -2.66
CA VAL A 7 5.12 -10.40 -2.05
C VAL A 7 5.79 -9.20 -2.72
N ILE A 8 4.98 -8.34 -3.34
CA ILE A 8 5.43 -7.11 -4.00
C ILE A 8 4.88 -5.88 -3.30
N GLY A 9 5.70 -4.84 -3.20
CA GLY A 9 5.31 -3.50 -2.74
C GLY A 9 5.84 -2.42 -3.67
N ASN A 10 5.68 -1.14 -3.31
CA ASN A 10 5.88 -0.03 -4.27
C ASN A 10 7.27 -0.01 -4.93
N GLY A 11 8.30 -0.52 -4.26
CA GLY A 11 9.63 -0.71 -4.82
C GLY A 11 9.69 -1.64 -6.04
N PHE A 12 8.69 -2.50 -6.25
CA PHE A 12 8.52 -3.29 -7.47
C PHE A 12 8.23 -2.37 -8.65
N ASP A 13 7.23 -1.50 -8.58
CA ASP A 13 6.90 -0.58 -9.67
C ASP A 13 8.06 0.41 -9.93
N LEU A 14 8.67 0.93 -8.86
CA LEU A 14 9.86 1.78 -8.94
C LEU A 14 11.04 1.08 -9.62
N ALA A 15 11.26 -0.22 -9.35
CA ALA A 15 12.31 -1.00 -10.01
C ALA A 15 12.05 -1.16 -11.52
N HIS A 16 10.78 -1.10 -11.95
CA HIS A 16 10.40 -1.09 -13.37
C HIS A 16 10.38 0.32 -13.98
N GLY A 17 10.88 1.33 -13.26
CA GLY A 17 11.01 2.71 -13.73
C GLY A 17 9.71 3.51 -13.69
N LEU A 18 8.68 3.03 -12.97
CA LEU A 18 7.37 3.67 -12.93
C LEU A 18 7.26 4.72 -11.81
N PRO A 19 6.63 5.88 -12.05
CA PRO A 19 6.49 6.95 -11.07
C PRO A 19 5.29 6.72 -10.14
N THR A 20 5.35 5.68 -9.31
CA THR A 20 4.23 5.27 -8.42
C THR A 20 4.32 5.84 -7.00
N GLY A 21 5.37 6.59 -6.68
CA GLY A 21 5.50 7.22 -5.36
C GLY A 21 4.48 8.34 -5.15
N TYR A 22 4.09 8.58 -3.89
CA TYR A 22 3.22 9.70 -3.54
C TYR A 22 3.78 11.06 -3.94
N ILE A 23 5.11 11.21 -3.93
CA ILE A 23 5.77 12.42 -4.43
C ILE A 23 5.48 12.64 -5.92
N ASP A 24 5.47 11.57 -6.71
CA ASP A 24 5.23 11.64 -8.15
C ASP A 24 3.77 12.02 -8.43
N PHE A 25 2.85 11.45 -7.67
CA PHE A 25 1.45 11.88 -7.67
C PHE A 25 1.30 13.36 -7.31
N LEU A 26 1.92 13.86 -6.22
CA LEU A 26 1.84 15.28 -5.86
C LEU A 26 2.45 16.20 -6.93
N LYS A 27 3.59 15.83 -7.52
CA LYS A 27 4.19 16.56 -8.64
C LYS A 27 3.23 16.63 -9.82
N TRP A 28 2.59 15.51 -10.15
CA TRP A 28 1.58 15.44 -11.19
C TRP A 28 0.38 16.34 -10.86
N THR A 29 -0.14 16.30 -9.62
CA THR A 29 -1.24 17.17 -9.16
C THR A 29 -0.90 18.66 -9.30
N VAL A 30 0.33 19.07 -8.98
CA VAL A 30 0.79 20.46 -9.23
C VAL A 30 0.75 20.80 -10.71
N GLY A 31 1.14 19.87 -11.59
CA GLY A 31 0.99 20.00 -13.04
C GLY A 31 -0.46 20.20 -13.45
N GLN A 32 -1.38 19.42 -12.87
CA GLN A 32 -2.82 19.52 -13.12
C GLN A 32 -3.40 20.89 -12.73
N TYR A 33 -3.04 21.43 -11.57
CA TYR A 33 -3.45 22.79 -11.17
C TYR A 33 -2.94 23.84 -12.15
N LYS A 34 -1.65 23.80 -12.50
CA LYS A 34 -1.06 24.77 -13.44
C LYS A 34 -1.79 24.74 -14.77
N PHE A 35 -2.11 23.54 -15.26
CA PHE A 35 -2.84 23.38 -16.50
C PHE A 35 -4.27 23.89 -16.41
N PHE A 36 -5.00 23.57 -15.33
CA PHE A 36 -6.35 24.07 -15.09
C PHE A 36 -6.41 25.61 -15.05
N TYR A 37 -5.52 26.25 -14.29
CA TYR A 37 -5.46 27.71 -14.22
C TYR A 37 -5.03 28.36 -15.54
N PHE A 38 -4.14 27.71 -16.30
CA PHE A 38 -3.75 28.16 -17.63
C PHE A 38 -4.95 28.19 -18.59
N LEU A 39 -5.75 27.12 -18.62
CA LEU A 39 -6.96 27.05 -19.44
C LEU A 39 -8.01 28.08 -19.02
N LYS A 40 -8.22 28.24 -17.71
CA LYS A 40 -9.17 29.22 -17.16
C LYS A 40 -8.81 30.66 -17.58
N LYS A 41 -7.52 30.98 -17.69
CA LYS A 41 -7.06 32.31 -18.15
C LYS A 41 -7.32 32.56 -19.64
N GLN A 42 -7.59 31.53 -20.42
CA GLN A 42 -7.80 31.62 -21.87
C GLN A 42 -9.26 31.41 -22.28
N ASP A 43 -10.19 31.37 -21.32
CA ASP A 43 -11.60 31.03 -21.54
C ASP A 43 -11.79 29.69 -22.30
N ALA A 44 -10.83 28.78 -22.16
CA ALA A 44 -10.85 27.50 -22.86
C ALA A 44 -11.98 26.61 -22.31
N GLN A 45 -12.79 26.05 -23.21
CA GLN A 45 -13.85 25.11 -22.85
C GLN A 45 -13.34 23.66 -22.89
N ILE A 46 -13.78 22.86 -21.93
CA ILE A 46 -13.46 21.44 -21.88
C ILE A 46 -14.42 20.71 -22.83
N THR A 47 -13.93 20.23 -23.97
CA THR A 47 -14.67 19.39 -24.93
C THR A 47 -14.37 17.89 -24.73
N LYS A 48 -15.22 16.99 -25.26
CA LYS A 48 -14.99 15.53 -25.12
C LYS A 48 -13.66 15.09 -25.77
N PRO A 49 -12.99 14.05 -25.24
CA PRO A 49 -11.76 13.52 -25.82
C PRO A 49 -11.99 12.96 -27.24
N ILE A 50 -10.98 13.10 -28.10
CA ILE A 50 -10.95 12.50 -29.44
C ILE A 50 -10.29 11.12 -29.31
N ASN A 51 -11.01 10.05 -29.67
CA ASN A 51 -10.47 8.70 -29.65
C ASN A 51 -9.29 8.56 -30.62
N ASN A 52 -8.26 7.80 -30.22
CA ASN A 52 -7.04 7.44 -30.98
C ASN A 52 -5.87 8.44 -30.94
N ILE A 53 -5.28 8.68 -29.76
CA ILE A 53 -3.93 9.26 -29.67
C ILE A 53 -3.05 8.36 -28.81
N SER A 54 -2.09 7.68 -29.43
CA SER A 54 -0.97 6.99 -28.77
C SER A 54 0.25 7.90 -28.86
N LEU A 55 0.82 8.35 -27.74
CA LEU A 55 2.09 9.07 -27.77
C LEU A 55 2.97 8.75 -26.56
N LYS A 56 4.16 8.20 -26.91
CA LYS A 56 5.35 8.02 -26.08
C LYS A 56 5.94 9.37 -25.69
N VAL A 57 6.35 9.51 -24.43
CA VAL A 57 6.95 10.73 -23.87
C VAL A 57 8.48 10.69 -24.02
N PRO A 58 9.11 11.77 -24.53
CA PRO A 58 10.34 12.26 -23.88
C PRO A 58 10.47 13.80 -23.76
N GLU A 59 10.96 14.18 -22.57
CA GLU A 59 11.69 15.37 -22.10
C GLU A 59 11.48 16.77 -22.71
N LYS A 60 10.62 17.51 -21.98
CA LYS A 60 10.59 18.98 -21.75
C LYS A 60 10.10 19.85 -22.90
N VAL A 61 9.32 20.86 -22.52
CA VAL A 61 9.71 22.25 -22.81
C VAL A 61 9.24 23.17 -21.67
N ASN A 62 10.02 24.19 -21.26
CA ASN A 62 9.65 25.60 -21.47
C ASN A 62 9.68 25.98 -22.95
N GLY A 63 8.57 25.83 -23.64
CA GLY A 63 7.29 26.09 -23.02
C GLY A 63 6.65 24.99 -22.21
N ILE A 64 5.96 24.13 -22.93
CA ILE A 64 4.92 23.31 -22.38
C ILE A 64 4.66 22.28 -23.48
N GLU A 65 4.75 20.99 -23.17
CA GLU A 65 4.08 19.98 -23.97
C GLU A 65 2.60 19.96 -23.56
N ILE A 66 1.76 20.56 -24.42
CA ILE A 66 0.31 20.63 -24.32
C ILE A 66 -0.26 19.60 -25.29
N SER A 67 -0.60 18.40 -24.81
CA SER A 67 -1.81 17.66 -25.21
C SER A 67 -1.80 16.23 -24.65
N GLN A 68 -2.25 16.06 -23.42
CA GLN A 68 -2.91 14.82 -23.01
C GLN A 68 -4.08 15.22 -22.12
N ARG A 69 -5.31 15.15 -22.66
CA ARG A 69 -6.49 15.05 -21.79
C ARG A 69 -6.47 13.63 -21.28
N VAL A 70 -6.24 13.47 -19.99
CA VAL A 70 -6.42 12.18 -19.32
C VAL A 70 -7.89 11.81 -19.51
N GLU A 71 -8.20 10.57 -19.86
CA GLU A 71 -9.57 10.10 -19.66
C GLU A 71 -9.90 10.35 -18.18
N HIS A 72 -11.07 10.90 -17.85
CA HIS A 72 -11.36 11.39 -16.49
C HIS A 72 -10.67 12.72 -16.05
N GLN A 73 -10.12 13.53 -16.97
CA GLN A 73 -9.48 14.83 -16.63
C GLN A 73 -10.37 15.78 -15.80
N GLU A 74 -11.65 15.90 -16.14
CA GLU A 74 -12.61 16.73 -15.41
C GLU A 74 -12.82 16.22 -13.98
N GLU A 75 -12.85 14.90 -13.83
CA GLU A 75 -13.00 14.21 -12.56
C GLU A 75 -11.79 14.49 -11.66
N VAL A 76 -10.58 14.41 -12.21
CA VAL A 76 -9.34 14.79 -11.50
C VAL A 76 -9.43 16.22 -10.99
N TRP A 77 -9.73 17.19 -11.86
CA TRP A 77 -9.83 18.60 -11.44
C TRP A 77 -10.89 18.82 -10.37
N LYS A 78 -12.04 18.16 -10.50
CA LYS A 78 -13.10 18.19 -9.49
C LYS A 78 -12.61 17.64 -8.15
N TYR A 79 -11.79 16.58 -8.13
CA TYR A 79 -11.39 15.92 -6.90
C TYR A 79 -10.15 16.48 -6.22
N ILE A 80 -9.23 17.08 -6.97
CA ILE A 80 -8.10 17.81 -6.39
C ILE A 80 -8.52 19.20 -5.91
N ASN A 81 -9.47 19.87 -6.58
CA ASN A 81 -9.86 21.24 -6.22
C ASN A 81 -10.52 21.31 -4.84
N ASN A 82 -10.08 22.21 -3.96
CA ASN A 82 -10.57 22.33 -2.58
C ASN A 82 -10.59 20.97 -1.85
N ASN A 83 -9.47 20.26 -1.91
CA ASN A 83 -9.24 18.99 -1.24
C ASN A 83 -8.28 19.21 -0.06
N VAL A 84 -8.78 18.99 1.15
CA VAL A 84 -8.06 19.26 2.40
C VAL A 84 -6.73 18.52 2.47
N TRP A 85 -6.67 17.28 2.00
CA TRP A 85 -5.42 16.50 2.03
C TRP A 85 -4.38 17.02 1.04
N ILE A 86 -4.81 17.46 -0.15
CA ILE A 86 -3.89 18.11 -1.10
C ILE A 86 -3.38 19.43 -0.52
N GLU A 87 -4.25 20.23 0.08
CA GLU A 87 -3.88 21.49 0.76
C GLU A 87 -2.93 21.26 1.93
N TYR A 88 -3.07 20.15 2.65
CA TYR A 88 -2.18 19.74 3.72
C TYR A 88 -0.80 19.28 3.20
N PHE A 89 -0.77 18.41 2.18
CA PHE A 89 0.47 17.80 1.71
C PHE A 89 1.36 18.74 0.89
N LEU A 90 0.79 19.67 0.10
CA LEU A 90 1.56 20.52 -0.80
C LEU A 90 2.57 21.44 -0.08
N PRO A 91 2.21 22.12 1.04
CA PRO A 91 3.15 22.89 1.84
C PRO A 91 4.29 22.03 2.41
N ILE A 92 3.97 20.83 2.94
CA ILE A 92 4.95 19.88 3.48
C ILE A 92 5.94 19.48 2.38
N TYR A 93 5.43 19.16 1.20
CA TYR A 93 6.24 18.78 0.04
C TYR A 93 7.17 19.93 -0.37
N ALA A 94 6.63 21.16 -0.44
CA ALA A 94 7.39 22.34 -0.82
C ALA A 94 8.51 22.66 0.19
N ASP A 95 8.22 22.58 1.49
CA ASP A 95 9.20 22.85 2.55
C ASP A 95 10.32 21.80 2.58
N ARG A 96 9.98 20.50 2.54
CA ARG A 96 10.97 19.42 2.51
C ARG A 96 11.91 19.56 1.32
N LYS A 97 11.38 19.90 0.15
CA LYS A 97 12.17 20.16 -1.07
C LYS A 97 13.10 21.38 -0.92
N LYS A 98 12.61 22.47 -0.32
CA LYS A 98 13.41 23.68 -0.04
C LYS A 98 14.58 23.37 0.91
N ASN A 99 14.37 22.46 1.86
CA ASN A 99 15.37 22.04 2.85
C ASN A 99 16.36 20.97 2.32
N GLY A 100 16.46 20.79 1.01
CA GLY A 100 17.41 19.87 0.38
C GLY A 100 17.07 18.38 0.55
N LYS A 101 15.87 18.06 1.03
CA LYS A 101 15.33 16.69 1.02
C LYS A 101 14.64 16.43 -0.31
N ASP A 102 14.38 15.16 -0.62
CA ASP A 102 13.70 14.71 -1.84
C ASP A 102 12.20 15.06 -1.89
N GLY A 103 11.66 15.65 -0.83
CA GLY A 103 10.24 15.97 -0.70
C GLY A 103 9.39 14.77 -0.28
N TRP A 104 9.99 13.70 0.26
CA TRP A 104 9.27 12.49 0.68
C TRP A 104 8.16 12.78 1.68
N ILE A 105 7.00 12.16 1.46
CA ILE A 105 5.80 12.21 2.29
C ILE A 105 5.21 10.81 2.34
N ASP A 106 4.88 10.38 3.56
CA ASP A 106 4.10 9.18 3.82
C ASP A 106 2.67 9.61 4.14
N PHE A 107 1.76 9.44 3.18
CA PHE A 107 0.38 9.92 3.32
C PHE A 107 -0.30 9.32 4.55
N GLU A 108 -0.09 8.03 4.82
CA GLU A 108 -0.69 7.33 5.94
C GLU A 108 -0.22 7.91 7.27
N SER A 109 1.08 8.16 7.43
CA SER A 109 1.61 8.78 8.65
C SER A 109 1.07 10.20 8.86
N GLU A 110 1.05 11.01 7.80
CA GLU A 110 0.60 12.40 7.84
C GLU A 110 -0.92 12.52 8.09
N ILE A 111 -1.73 11.65 7.47
CA ILE A 111 -3.16 11.52 7.78
C ILE A 111 -3.34 11.08 9.23
N SER A 112 -2.51 10.15 9.70
CA SER A 112 -2.60 9.60 11.06
C SER A 112 -2.38 10.68 12.11
N GLU A 113 -1.41 11.57 11.90
CA GLU A 113 -1.17 12.72 12.80
C GLU A 113 -2.38 13.64 12.89
N VAL A 114 -2.97 14.01 11.75
CA VAL A 114 -4.17 14.87 11.70
C VAL A 114 -5.37 14.20 12.39
N ILE A 115 -5.64 12.93 12.07
CA ILE A 115 -6.78 12.21 12.65
C ILE A 115 -6.58 11.97 14.15
N GLN A 116 -5.37 11.63 14.60
CA GLN A 116 -5.07 11.48 16.02
C GLN A 116 -5.28 12.77 16.79
N SER A 117 -4.83 13.91 16.25
CA SER A 117 -5.04 15.20 16.93
C SER A 117 -6.51 15.54 17.09
N LEU A 118 -7.35 15.28 16.08
CA LEU A 118 -8.79 15.50 16.17
C LEU A 118 -9.50 14.52 17.14
N ASP A 119 -9.05 13.26 17.17
CA ASP A 119 -9.55 12.24 18.10
C ASP A 119 -9.17 12.57 19.56
N ASP A 120 -7.95 13.08 19.77
CA ASP A 120 -7.47 13.55 21.07
C ASP A 120 -8.14 14.86 21.51
N ASP A 121 -8.47 15.77 20.58
CA ASP A 121 -9.27 16.97 20.90
C ASP A 121 -10.69 16.59 21.34
N MET A 122 -11.25 15.50 20.79
CA MET A 122 -12.59 15.01 21.15
C MET A 122 -12.61 14.17 22.45
N HIS A 123 -11.59 13.32 22.67
CA HIS A 123 -11.52 12.36 23.78
C HIS A 123 -10.37 12.63 24.77
N GLY A 124 -9.89 13.87 24.82
CA GLY A 124 -8.75 14.31 25.60
C GLY A 124 -8.92 14.20 27.11
N LEU A 125 -7.86 14.53 27.86
CA LEU A 125 -7.83 14.36 29.32
C LEU A 125 -8.73 15.33 30.09
N SER A 126 -9.12 16.45 29.50
CA SER A 126 -9.87 17.53 30.15
C SER A 126 -11.39 17.38 30.04
N GLN A 127 -11.89 16.90 28.90
CA GLN A 127 -13.31 16.76 28.61
C GLN A 127 -13.53 15.70 27.51
N ILE A 128 -14.63 14.96 27.61
CA ILE A 128 -15.08 14.03 26.56
C ILE A 128 -16.23 14.71 25.83
N TYR A 129 -16.06 14.94 24.53
CA TYR A 129 -17.08 15.48 23.65
C TYR A 129 -17.80 14.37 22.88
N ASN A 130 -19.05 14.62 22.49
CA ASN A 130 -19.74 13.84 21.48
C ASN A 130 -19.38 14.37 20.09
N ILE A 131 -19.51 13.52 19.08
CA ILE A 131 -19.21 13.90 17.68
C ILE A 131 -20.05 15.08 17.16
N GLU A 132 -21.25 15.29 17.72
CA GLU A 132 -22.15 16.40 17.34
C GLU A 132 -21.82 17.71 18.10
N ASP A 133 -20.90 17.70 19.06
CA ASP A 133 -20.56 18.89 19.83
C ASP A 133 -19.76 19.88 18.97
N ILE A 134 -19.98 21.18 19.22
CA ILE A 134 -19.27 22.27 18.55
C ILE A 134 -17.82 22.35 19.05
N VAL A 135 -16.91 22.50 18.11
CA VAL A 135 -15.47 22.61 18.34
C VAL A 135 -15.13 24.01 18.83
N ASN A 136 -14.51 24.09 20.01
CA ASN A 136 -14.09 25.36 20.62
C ASN A 136 -12.61 25.69 20.36
N ASP A 137 -11.78 24.67 20.14
CA ASP A 137 -10.34 24.79 19.86
C ASP A 137 -9.86 23.51 19.17
N LEU A 138 -8.76 23.61 18.42
CA LEU A 138 -8.10 22.50 17.74
C LEU A 138 -6.59 22.56 18.00
N SER A 139 -6.03 21.45 18.47
CA SER A 139 -4.61 21.35 18.78
C SER A 139 -3.74 21.30 17.52
N ASN A 140 -4.29 20.82 16.41
CA ASN A 140 -3.60 20.76 15.12
C ASN A 140 -3.61 22.13 14.42
N ASP A 141 -2.43 22.69 14.17
CA ASP A 141 -2.28 24.01 13.55
C ASP A 141 -2.97 24.12 12.18
N PHE A 142 -2.89 23.07 11.36
CA PHE A 142 -3.52 23.07 10.03
C PHE A 142 -5.05 23.08 10.13
N LEU A 143 -5.63 22.22 10.99
CA LEU A 143 -7.09 22.21 11.18
C LEU A 143 -7.57 23.52 11.82
N ARG A 144 -6.82 24.06 12.78
CA ARG A 144 -7.14 25.34 13.43
C ARG A 144 -7.14 26.50 12.44
N GLU A 145 -6.15 26.57 11.54
CA GLU A 145 -6.11 27.59 10.48
C GLU A 145 -7.30 27.42 9.53
N MET A 146 -7.55 26.18 9.07
CA MET A 146 -8.62 25.88 8.12
C MET A 146 -10.03 26.18 8.63
N TYR A 147 -10.26 26.03 9.94
CA TYR A 147 -11.56 26.27 10.57
C TYR A 147 -11.58 27.52 11.48
N SER A 148 -10.59 28.40 11.35
CA SER A 148 -10.46 29.62 12.16
C SER A 148 -11.72 30.49 12.14
N ASP A 149 -12.31 30.71 10.96
CA ASP A 149 -13.57 31.47 10.82
C ASP A 149 -14.73 30.90 11.66
N TYR A 150 -14.78 29.58 11.84
CA TYR A 150 -15.81 28.90 12.65
C TYR A 150 -15.46 28.91 14.14
N ILE A 151 -14.19 28.77 14.49
CA ILE A 151 -13.71 28.73 15.88
C ILE A 151 -13.77 30.13 16.50
N ASP A 152 -13.31 31.15 15.79
CA ASP A 152 -13.32 32.55 16.22
C ASP A 152 -14.74 33.08 16.41
N ALA A 153 -15.70 32.55 15.64
CA ALA A 153 -17.12 32.83 15.76
C ALA A 153 -17.78 32.28 17.05
N VAL A 154 -17.21 31.24 17.66
CA VAL A 154 -17.70 30.63 18.92
C VAL A 154 -17.10 31.33 20.14
N GLN A 155 -16.02 32.10 19.97
CA GLN A 155 -15.47 32.98 21.01
C GLN A 155 -16.46 34.13 21.28
N PRO A 156 -16.64 34.56 22.55
CA PRO A 156 -17.64 35.58 22.88
C PRO A 156 -17.25 36.96 22.31
N ILE A 157 -17.70 37.28 21.10
CA ILE A 157 -17.60 38.62 20.51
C ILE A 157 -18.96 39.30 20.63
N ASN A 158 -19.02 40.30 21.52
CA ASN A 158 -19.97 41.43 21.66
C ASN A 158 -21.46 41.24 21.25
N PRO A 159 -22.42 41.63 22.12
CA PRO A 159 -23.87 41.42 21.94
C PRO A 159 -24.54 42.41 20.95
N VAL A 160 -23.94 42.71 19.80
CA VAL A 160 -24.45 43.75 18.89
C VAL A 160 -24.84 43.26 17.49
N ASP A 161 -24.49 42.05 17.07
CA ASP A 161 -24.95 41.55 15.75
C ASP A 161 -25.78 40.25 15.87
N ASN A 162 -27.03 40.34 15.42
CA ASN A 162 -27.98 39.23 15.25
C ASN A 162 -27.61 38.34 14.04
N GLY A 163 -26.34 37.98 13.89
CA GLY A 163 -25.89 36.97 12.95
C GLY A 163 -25.47 35.74 13.74
N PHE A 164 -26.30 34.69 13.76
CA PHE A 164 -25.86 33.38 14.22
C PHE A 164 -24.75 32.89 13.29
N SER A 165 -23.49 33.06 13.67
CA SER A 165 -22.39 32.34 13.05
C SER A 165 -22.44 30.91 13.60
N GLU A 166 -22.85 29.98 12.74
CA GLU A 166 -23.01 28.56 13.07
C GLU A 166 -21.62 27.97 13.29
N GLY A 167 -21.30 27.59 14.54
CA GLY A 167 -20.05 26.89 14.86
C GLY A 167 -19.98 25.55 14.12
N ILE A 168 -18.78 24.95 14.06
CA ILE A 168 -18.57 23.67 13.38
C ILE A 168 -18.48 22.51 14.37
N SER A 169 -19.14 21.39 14.08
CA SER A 169 -19.08 20.18 14.90
C SER A 169 -17.90 19.26 14.53
N PHE A 170 -17.47 18.41 15.46
CA PHE A 170 -16.47 17.36 15.15
C PHE A 170 -16.92 16.44 14.01
N LYS A 171 -18.21 16.17 13.89
CA LYS A 171 -18.84 15.41 12.80
C LYS A 171 -18.58 16.05 11.44
N GLU A 172 -18.81 17.35 11.31
CA GLU A 172 -18.64 18.06 10.05
C GLU A 172 -17.19 18.07 9.60
N ILE A 173 -16.25 18.27 10.55
CA ILE A 173 -14.81 18.15 10.28
C ILE A 173 -14.47 16.73 9.80
N ARG A 174 -14.87 15.72 10.58
CA ARG A 174 -14.62 14.31 10.25
C ARG A 174 -15.18 13.95 8.87
N ASP A 175 -16.42 14.32 8.58
CA ASP A 175 -17.11 13.98 7.34
C ASP A 175 -16.46 14.69 6.14
N LYS A 176 -15.98 15.93 6.32
CA LYS A 176 -15.19 16.65 5.32
C LYS A 176 -13.86 15.95 5.04
N LEU A 177 -13.12 15.59 6.09
CA LEU A 177 -11.84 14.88 5.97
C LEU A 177 -12.01 13.53 5.27
N LEU A 178 -13.05 12.76 5.61
CA LEU A 178 -13.31 11.45 5.02
C LEU A 178 -13.74 11.58 3.55
N LYS A 179 -14.63 12.52 3.25
CA LYS A 179 -15.06 12.82 1.87
C LYS A 179 -13.86 13.19 1.00
N ASP A 180 -12.97 14.04 1.50
CA ASP A 180 -11.79 14.46 0.75
C ASP A 180 -10.73 13.38 0.64
N LEU A 181 -10.64 12.47 1.62
CA LEU A 181 -9.78 11.28 1.51
C LEU A 181 -10.26 10.41 0.34
N ASN A 182 -11.56 10.15 0.22
CA ASN A 182 -12.11 9.39 -0.90
C ASN A 182 -11.89 10.10 -2.25
N ARG A 183 -12.01 11.43 -2.29
CA ARG A 183 -11.68 12.23 -3.49
C ARG A 183 -10.20 12.13 -3.86
N LEU A 184 -9.31 12.18 -2.86
CA LEU A 184 -7.87 12.02 -3.04
C LEU A 184 -7.54 10.64 -3.61
N ILE A 185 -8.10 9.58 -3.01
CA ILE A 185 -7.89 8.20 -3.45
C ILE A 185 -8.36 8.01 -4.89
N ARG A 186 -9.53 8.55 -5.27
CA ARG A 186 -10.02 8.46 -6.64
C ARG A 186 -9.13 9.25 -7.63
N ALA A 187 -8.65 10.43 -7.25
CA ALA A 187 -7.69 11.16 -8.08
C ALA A 187 -6.36 10.39 -8.24
N PHE A 188 -5.92 9.70 -7.18
CA PHE A 188 -4.73 8.85 -7.23
C PHE A 188 -4.94 7.60 -8.09
N GLU A 189 -6.11 6.97 -8.02
CA GLU A 189 -6.48 5.85 -8.89
C GLU A 189 -6.38 6.24 -10.38
N ILE A 190 -6.96 7.39 -10.75
CA ILE A 190 -6.90 7.91 -12.12
C ILE A 190 -5.45 8.17 -12.53
N TYR A 191 -4.63 8.75 -11.64
CA TYR A 191 -3.20 8.92 -11.92
C TYR A 191 -2.51 7.58 -12.22
N LEU A 192 -2.78 6.54 -11.43
CA LEU A 192 -2.17 5.23 -11.64
C LEU A 192 -2.63 4.60 -12.96
N THR A 193 -3.93 4.56 -13.24
CA THR A 193 -4.46 3.86 -14.41
C THR A 193 -4.29 4.62 -15.72
N GLU A 194 -4.48 5.94 -15.70
CA GLU A 194 -4.52 6.73 -16.92
C GLU A 194 -3.17 7.34 -17.29
N TYR A 195 -2.24 7.40 -16.35
CA TYR A 195 -0.89 7.90 -16.58
C TYR A 195 0.15 6.81 -16.36
N VAL A 196 0.25 6.23 -15.17
CA VAL A 196 1.34 5.28 -14.85
C VAL A 196 1.25 3.98 -15.66
N GLU A 197 0.10 3.32 -15.68
CA GLU A 197 -0.10 2.04 -16.37
C GLU A 197 -0.01 2.14 -17.90
N LYS A 198 0.02 3.36 -18.45
CA LYS A 198 0.21 3.62 -19.90
C LYS A 198 1.68 3.87 -20.28
N ILE A 199 2.59 3.90 -19.31
CA ILE A 199 4.02 4.05 -19.58
C ILE A 199 4.55 2.72 -20.12
N ASP A 200 5.27 2.77 -21.24
CA ASP A 200 5.94 1.60 -21.80
C ASP A 200 7.05 1.12 -20.86
N ILE A 201 7.02 -0.17 -20.53
CA ILE A 201 7.98 -0.77 -19.59
C ILE A 201 9.07 -1.49 -20.38
N GLU A 202 10.25 -0.90 -20.37
CA GLU A 202 11.41 -1.33 -21.16
C GLU A 202 12.35 -2.27 -20.39
N ILE A 203 12.13 -2.46 -19.08
CA ILE A 203 12.99 -3.29 -18.22
C ILE A 203 12.19 -4.30 -17.41
N ILE A 204 12.80 -5.44 -17.09
CA ILE A 204 12.20 -6.53 -16.30
C ILE A 204 13.17 -7.09 -15.26
N SER A 205 12.62 -7.71 -14.22
CA SER A 205 13.38 -8.35 -13.13
C SER A 205 13.60 -9.82 -13.42
N GLN A 206 14.88 -10.21 -13.51
CA GLN A 206 15.27 -11.61 -13.65
C GLN A 206 14.89 -12.45 -12.44
N ASP A 207 14.98 -11.89 -11.23
CA ASP A 207 14.56 -12.63 -10.01
C ASP A 207 13.06 -12.94 -10.05
N ILE A 208 12.23 -12.00 -10.52
CA ILE A 208 10.78 -12.22 -10.61
C ILE A 208 10.44 -13.20 -11.73
N GLU A 209 11.10 -13.12 -12.88
CA GLU A 209 10.96 -14.12 -13.95
C GLU A 209 11.16 -15.55 -13.44
N GLU A 210 12.24 -15.77 -12.67
CA GLU A 210 12.58 -17.08 -12.10
C GLU A 210 11.55 -17.55 -11.06
N ILE A 211 10.94 -16.63 -10.32
CA ILE A 211 9.96 -16.93 -9.28
C ILE A 211 8.56 -17.12 -9.88
N ALA A 212 8.16 -16.29 -10.84
CA ALA A 212 6.80 -16.20 -11.35
C ALA A 212 6.32 -17.54 -11.95
N ALA A 213 7.20 -18.24 -12.65
CA ALA A 213 6.92 -19.52 -13.29
C ALA A 213 8.09 -20.50 -13.11
N THR A 214 7.92 -21.50 -12.25
CA THR A 214 8.92 -22.56 -12.06
C THR A 214 8.54 -23.78 -12.89
N ILE A 215 9.41 -24.18 -13.83
CA ILE A 215 9.25 -25.43 -14.59
C ILE A 215 9.67 -26.60 -13.70
N TYR A 216 8.80 -27.59 -13.54
CA TYR A 216 9.13 -28.85 -12.88
C TYR A 216 8.99 -30.03 -13.84
N ASP A 217 9.76 -31.08 -13.58
CA ASP A 217 9.70 -32.35 -14.30
C ASP A 217 9.27 -33.43 -13.30
N ASP A 218 8.06 -33.92 -13.45
CA ASP A 218 7.58 -35.09 -12.70
C ASP A 218 7.40 -36.26 -13.67
N CYS A 219 8.33 -37.21 -13.61
CA CYS A 219 8.31 -38.43 -14.39
C CYS A 219 8.17 -38.21 -15.92
N GLY A 220 8.80 -37.16 -16.47
CA GLY A 220 8.81 -36.88 -17.91
C GLY A 220 7.67 -35.98 -18.39
N GLN A 221 6.77 -35.54 -17.49
CA GLN A 221 5.82 -34.46 -17.78
C GLN A 221 6.37 -33.14 -17.22
N LYS A 222 6.70 -32.22 -18.13
CA LYS A 222 7.04 -30.85 -17.76
C LYS A 222 5.77 -30.08 -17.44
N GLY A 223 5.65 -29.61 -16.21
CA GLY A 223 4.61 -28.68 -15.77
C GLY A 223 5.20 -27.32 -15.44
N ILE A 224 4.35 -26.28 -15.42
CA ILE A 224 4.71 -24.95 -14.93
C ILE A 224 3.93 -24.71 -13.64
N LEU A 225 4.66 -24.40 -12.57
CA LEU A 225 4.08 -23.92 -11.32
C LEU A 225 4.17 -22.40 -11.28
N PHE A 226 3.03 -21.74 -11.24
CA PHE A 226 2.96 -20.30 -11.05
C PHE A 226 2.96 -19.92 -9.58
N SER A 227 3.74 -18.90 -9.25
CA SER A 227 3.74 -18.33 -7.90
C SER A 227 2.40 -17.63 -7.62
N LYS A 228 1.91 -17.78 -6.39
CA LYS A 228 0.89 -16.89 -5.85
C LYS A 228 1.52 -15.54 -5.55
N VAL A 229 0.75 -14.46 -5.61
CA VAL A 229 1.25 -13.09 -5.47
C VAL A 229 0.37 -12.32 -4.51
N ILE A 230 1.00 -11.70 -3.52
CA ILE A 230 0.37 -10.73 -2.63
C ILE A 230 0.87 -9.36 -3.05
N SER A 231 -0.02 -8.56 -3.64
CA SER A 231 0.32 -7.22 -4.12
C SER A 231 -0.13 -6.17 -3.12
N PHE A 232 0.85 -5.46 -2.56
CA PHE A 232 0.65 -4.19 -1.87
C PHE A 232 0.57 -3.01 -2.85
N ASN A 233 0.85 -3.24 -4.14
CA ASN A 233 0.69 -2.22 -5.18
C ASN A 233 -0.75 -2.21 -5.68
N TYR A 234 -1.22 -1.01 -5.99
CA TYR A 234 -2.53 -0.81 -6.62
C TYR A 234 -2.49 -1.07 -8.12
N THR A 235 -1.33 -0.92 -8.76
CA THR A 235 -1.18 -1.07 -10.21
C THR A 235 -1.26 -2.52 -10.66
N ASN A 236 -1.64 -2.77 -11.90
CA ASN A 236 -1.71 -4.10 -12.51
C ASN A 236 -0.40 -4.54 -13.19
N ILE A 237 0.73 -3.89 -12.91
CA ILE A 237 1.99 -4.05 -13.64
C ILE A 237 2.53 -5.48 -13.61
N TYR A 238 2.42 -6.16 -12.47
CA TYR A 238 2.82 -7.56 -12.36
C TYR A 238 2.05 -8.45 -13.34
N GLU A 239 0.73 -8.25 -13.44
CA GLU A 239 -0.12 -8.96 -14.40
C GLU A 239 0.31 -8.66 -15.84
N GLN A 240 0.53 -7.38 -16.16
CA GLN A 240 0.88 -6.95 -17.52
C GLN A 240 2.19 -7.57 -18.03
N ILE A 241 3.19 -7.69 -17.16
CA ILE A 241 4.54 -8.13 -17.56
C ILE A 241 4.73 -9.63 -17.38
N TYR A 242 4.33 -10.17 -16.22
CA TYR A 242 4.74 -11.52 -15.81
C TYR A 242 3.64 -12.57 -16.01
N LEU A 243 2.35 -12.19 -16.08
CA LEU A 243 1.25 -13.14 -16.26
C LEU A 243 0.68 -13.18 -17.68
N ARG A 244 0.49 -12.03 -18.33
CA ARG A 244 -0.17 -11.98 -19.66
C ARG A 244 0.51 -12.84 -20.72
N LYS A 245 1.84 -12.95 -20.68
CA LYS A 245 2.61 -13.81 -21.58
C LYS A 245 2.30 -15.32 -21.45
N HIS A 246 1.57 -15.72 -20.40
CA HIS A 246 1.18 -17.10 -20.14
C HIS A 246 -0.32 -17.35 -20.31
N ASP A 247 -1.11 -16.35 -20.72
CA ASP A 247 -2.59 -16.46 -20.88
C ASP A 247 -3.31 -16.94 -19.61
N ILE A 248 -2.91 -16.39 -18.45
CA ILE A 248 -3.41 -16.79 -17.13
C ILE A 248 -4.36 -15.74 -16.57
N ASP A 249 -5.49 -16.19 -16.00
CA ASP A 249 -6.33 -15.31 -15.20
C ASP A 249 -5.62 -14.91 -13.90
N CYS A 250 -5.36 -13.61 -13.76
CA CYS A 250 -4.73 -13.05 -12.57
C CYS A 250 -5.50 -13.32 -11.28
N ASN A 251 -6.83 -13.50 -11.34
CA ASN A 251 -7.67 -13.66 -10.16
C ASN A 251 -7.36 -14.93 -9.37
N ASP A 252 -6.78 -15.94 -10.00
CA ASP A 252 -6.43 -17.20 -9.35
C ASP A 252 -5.06 -17.14 -8.63
N TYR A 253 -4.24 -16.14 -8.95
CA TYR A 253 -2.84 -16.07 -8.50
C TYR A 253 -2.50 -14.80 -7.74
N VAL A 254 -3.20 -13.69 -7.96
CA VAL A 254 -2.87 -12.39 -7.38
C VAL A 254 -3.94 -11.96 -6.38
N ASP A 255 -3.50 -11.59 -5.20
CA ASP A 255 -4.33 -11.00 -4.14
C ASP A 255 -3.91 -9.55 -3.89
N TYR A 256 -4.78 -8.61 -4.28
CA TYR A 256 -4.59 -7.17 -4.10
C TYR A 256 -5.17 -6.75 -2.75
N ILE A 257 -4.35 -6.87 -1.71
CA ILE A 257 -4.76 -6.68 -0.30
C ILE A 257 -5.10 -5.23 0.05
N HIS A 258 -4.64 -4.26 -0.74
CA HIS A 258 -4.99 -2.84 -0.61
C HIS A 258 -5.88 -2.38 -1.77
N GLY A 259 -6.48 -3.31 -2.53
CA GLY A 259 -7.28 -2.98 -3.71
C GLY A 259 -6.43 -2.78 -4.98
N LYS A 260 -7.12 -2.68 -6.12
CA LYS A 260 -6.52 -2.60 -7.45
C LYS A 260 -7.09 -1.39 -8.17
N ALA A 261 -6.21 -0.52 -8.67
CA ALA A 261 -6.62 0.66 -9.42
C ALA A 261 -7.36 0.24 -10.69
N ASN A 262 -8.49 0.90 -10.97
CA ASN A 262 -9.27 0.67 -12.18
C ASN A 262 -9.86 1.99 -12.69
N ALA A 263 -9.56 2.31 -13.95
CA ALA A 263 -10.08 3.51 -14.61
C ALA A 263 -11.61 3.59 -14.56
N ASN A 264 -12.29 2.46 -14.69
CA ASN A 264 -13.76 2.37 -14.74
C ASN A 264 -14.45 2.53 -13.37
N ASN A 265 -13.70 2.59 -12.27
CA ASN A 265 -14.30 2.81 -10.96
C ASN A 265 -14.89 4.21 -10.85
N THR A 266 -15.87 4.38 -9.96
CA THR A 266 -16.27 5.68 -9.44
C THR A 266 -15.68 5.87 -8.04
N ILE A 267 -15.95 7.01 -7.41
CA ILE A 267 -15.60 7.22 -6.00
C ILE A 267 -16.20 6.15 -5.07
N ASP A 268 -17.39 5.63 -5.40
CA ASP A 268 -18.12 4.67 -4.57
C ASP A 268 -17.67 3.22 -4.85
N THR A 269 -17.24 2.90 -6.08
CA THR A 269 -16.74 1.56 -6.42
C THR A 269 -15.24 1.41 -6.30
N ASN A 270 -14.51 2.50 -6.02
CA ASN A 270 -13.07 2.47 -5.75
C ASN A 270 -12.77 1.57 -4.55
N ASN A 271 -11.94 0.55 -4.77
CA ASN A 271 -11.55 -0.39 -3.73
C ASN A 271 -10.15 -0.16 -3.16
N MET A 272 -9.45 0.93 -3.53
CA MET A 272 -8.10 1.21 -3.01
C MET A 272 -8.13 1.59 -1.52
N VAL A 273 -7.28 0.96 -0.73
CA VAL A 273 -7.12 1.19 0.71
C VAL A 273 -5.94 2.13 0.93
N LEU A 274 -6.23 3.34 1.40
CA LEU A 274 -5.24 4.36 1.82
C LEU A 274 -5.64 4.83 3.22
N GLY A 275 -5.67 3.87 4.14
CA GLY A 275 -6.08 4.09 5.52
C GLY A 275 -4.87 4.17 6.46
N ILE A 276 -5.12 4.60 7.69
CA ILE A 276 -4.13 4.65 8.77
C ILE A 276 -4.22 3.42 9.66
N ASP A 277 -3.17 3.15 10.42
CA ASP A 277 -3.17 2.06 11.39
C ASP A 277 -4.01 2.38 12.63
N GLU A 278 -4.31 1.33 13.40
CA GLU A 278 -4.89 1.49 14.73
C GLU A 278 -3.86 2.09 15.70
N TYR A 279 -4.04 3.36 16.05
CA TYR A 279 -3.22 4.08 17.01
C TYR A 279 -3.75 3.96 18.46
N LEU A 280 -5.02 3.59 18.66
CA LEU A 280 -5.60 3.50 20.00
C LEU A 280 -5.16 2.21 20.73
N GLY A 281 -4.82 2.38 22.01
CA GLY A 281 -4.53 1.26 22.89
C GLY A 281 -5.72 0.31 23.10
N LYS A 282 -5.45 -0.93 23.53
CA LYS A 282 -6.45 -2.01 23.71
C LYS A 282 -7.69 -1.62 24.54
N LYS A 283 -7.56 -0.67 25.48
CA LYS A 283 -8.66 -0.20 26.33
C LYS A 283 -9.61 0.79 25.63
N LYS A 284 -9.10 1.52 24.63
CA LYS A 284 -9.80 2.62 23.93
C LYS A 284 -10.34 2.18 22.55
N ARG A 285 -9.59 1.38 21.80
CA ARG A 285 -9.87 1.04 20.39
C ARG A 285 -11.24 0.41 20.09
N ASN A 286 -11.86 -0.25 21.07
CA ASN A 286 -13.20 -0.85 20.92
C ASN A 286 -14.33 0.07 21.41
N LYS A 287 -14.00 1.27 21.89
CA LYS A 287 -14.95 2.23 22.45
C LYS A 287 -15.03 3.49 21.59
N TYR A 288 -13.88 4.03 21.21
CA TYR A 288 -13.79 5.22 20.36
C TYR A 288 -13.65 4.78 18.91
N VAL A 289 -14.77 4.87 18.20
CA VAL A 289 -14.96 4.33 16.84
C VAL A 289 -15.41 5.40 15.86
N GLU A 290 -15.50 6.65 16.29
CA GLU A 290 -16.00 7.77 15.50
C GLU A 290 -15.13 8.01 14.25
N PHE A 291 -13.82 7.74 14.33
CA PHE A 291 -12.85 7.86 13.25
C PHE A 291 -12.45 6.51 12.61
N ILE A 292 -13.20 5.44 12.87
CA ILE A 292 -12.88 4.09 12.38
C ILE A 292 -12.79 4.02 10.85
N ALA A 293 -13.52 4.89 10.13
CA ALA A 293 -13.54 4.93 8.67
C ALA A 293 -12.19 5.28 8.03
N PHE A 294 -11.29 5.93 8.78
CA PHE A 294 -9.92 6.22 8.33
C PHE A 294 -8.99 5.01 8.49
N LYS A 295 -9.38 3.99 9.27
CA LYS A 295 -8.50 2.86 9.60
C LYS A 295 -8.45 1.84 8.46
N LYS A 296 -7.25 1.31 8.16
CA LYS A 296 -7.04 0.32 7.08
C LYS A 296 -7.96 -0.88 7.18
N PHE A 297 -8.11 -1.47 8.38
CA PHE A 297 -8.94 -2.66 8.55
C PHE A 297 -10.41 -2.39 8.20
N TYR A 298 -10.93 -1.19 8.53
CA TYR A 298 -12.28 -0.80 8.18
C TYR A 298 -12.41 -0.67 6.68
N GLN A 299 -11.48 0.04 6.03
CA GLN A 299 -11.49 0.20 4.57
C GLN A 299 -11.40 -1.16 3.86
N ARG A 300 -10.55 -2.08 4.31
CA ARG A 300 -10.44 -3.44 3.74
C ARG A 300 -11.77 -4.20 3.81
N ILE A 301 -12.49 -4.11 4.94
CA ILE A 301 -13.81 -4.74 5.12
C ILE A 301 -14.85 -4.03 4.24
N HIS A 302 -14.91 -2.70 4.30
CA HIS A 302 -15.93 -1.91 3.62
C HIS A 302 -15.82 -1.96 2.11
N LYS A 303 -14.58 -2.03 1.59
CA LYS A 303 -14.27 -2.10 0.16
C LYS A 303 -14.08 -3.53 -0.35
N GLU A 304 -14.32 -4.52 0.51
CA GLU A 304 -14.23 -5.96 0.19
C GLU A 304 -12.90 -6.32 -0.51
N THR A 305 -11.78 -5.79 -0.02
CA THR A 305 -10.46 -5.99 -0.64
C THR A 305 -9.86 -7.36 -0.33
N GLY A 306 -8.84 -7.73 -1.10
CA GLY A 306 -8.20 -9.05 -1.10
C GLY A 306 -7.92 -9.65 0.27
N CYS A 307 -8.43 -10.86 0.49
CA CYS A 307 -8.11 -11.73 1.62
C CYS A 307 -7.79 -13.17 1.19
N LYS A 308 -7.64 -13.41 -0.13
CA LYS A 308 -7.38 -14.73 -0.72
C LYS A 308 -6.10 -15.36 -0.18
N TYR A 309 -5.12 -14.54 0.19
CA TYR A 309 -3.87 -15.01 0.80
C TYR A 309 -4.09 -15.83 2.08
N LYS A 310 -5.22 -15.63 2.77
CA LYS A 310 -5.56 -16.44 3.95
C LYS A 310 -5.68 -17.92 3.61
N GLU A 311 -6.30 -18.27 2.48
CA GLU A 311 -6.40 -19.66 2.01
C GLU A 311 -5.02 -20.28 1.77
N TRP A 312 -4.07 -19.47 1.25
CA TRP A 312 -2.69 -19.89 1.04
C TRP A 312 -1.97 -20.10 2.37
N THR A 313 -2.14 -19.19 3.34
CA THR A 313 -1.57 -19.36 4.68
C THR A 313 -2.18 -20.52 5.44
N ASP A 314 -3.47 -20.81 5.27
CA ASP A 314 -4.15 -21.93 5.91
C ASP A 314 -3.64 -23.26 5.34
N THR A 315 -3.37 -23.31 4.03
CA THR A 315 -2.70 -24.47 3.40
C THR A 315 -1.31 -24.70 3.99
N ILE A 316 -0.50 -23.64 4.14
CA ILE A 316 0.84 -23.72 4.75
C ILE A 316 0.76 -24.22 6.20
N LYS A 317 -0.17 -23.68 6.99
CA LYS A 317 -0.38 -24.08 8.39
C LYS A 317 -0.85 -25.52 8.50
N GLY A 318 -1.74 -25.96 7.62
CA GLY A 318 -2.20 -27.34 7.52
C GLY A 318 -1.06 -28.30 7.21
N ASP A 319 -0.25 -28.00 6.19
CA ASP A 319 0.94 -28.79 5.82
C ASP A 319 1.94 -28.90 7.00
N PHE A 320 2.05 -27.86 7.85
CA PHE A 320 2.87 -27.92 9.07
C PHE A 320 2.23 -28.74 10.20
N ALA A 321 0.91 -28.67 10.36
CA ALA A 321 0.19 -29.48 11.33
C ALA A 321 0.34 -30.98 11.03
N ASP A 322 0.24 -31.37 9.76
CA ASP A 322 0.47 -32.75 9.30
C ASP A 322 1.89 -33.22 9.64
N TYR A 323 2.90 -32.36 9.42
CA TYR A 323 4.27 -32.63 9.84
C TYR A 323 4.38 -32.89 11.33
N GLN A 324 3.74 -32.08 12.18
CA GLN A 324 3.78 -32.28 13.63
C GLN A 324 3.15 -33.62 14.02
N ILE A 325 2.03 -33.99 13.41
CA ILE A 325 1.36 -35.28 13.65
C ILE A 325 2.27 -36.44 13.25
N GLU A 326 2.91 -36.39 12.07
CA GLU A 326 3.85 -37.43 11.63
C GLU A 326 5.11 -37.51 12.51
N LEU A 327 5.62 -36.35 12.95
CA LEU A 327 6.76 -36.27 13.85
C LEU A 327 6.44 -36.92 15.20
N GLU A 328 5.29 -36.63 15.80
CA GLU A 328 4.85 -37.25 17.05
C GLU A 328 4.67 -38.77 16.89
N LYS A 329 4.04 -39.23 15.79
CA LYS A 329 3.93 -40.67 15.49
C LYS A 329 5.30 -41.34 15.41
N SER A 330 6.30 -40.67 14.83
CA SER A 330 7.65 -41.21 14.69
C SER A 330 8.36 -41.45 16.03
N LYS A 331 8.00 -40.70 17.10
CA LYS A 331 8.62 -40.85 18.43
C LYS A 331 8.33 -42.20 19.10
N THR A 332 7.37 -42.96 18.58
CA THR A 332 7.12 -44.34 19.03
C THR A 332 8.21 -45.32 18.62
N GLU A 333 9.08 -44.94 17.68
CA GLU A 333 10.27 -45.70 17.27
C GLU A 333 11.31 -45.72 18.39
N LYS A 334 11.62 -46.93 18.90
CA LYS A 334 12.58 -47.14 20.00
C LYS A 334 14.03 -47.15 19.53
N ASN A 335 14.27 -47.42 18.24
CA ASN A 335 15.62 -47.42 17.67
C ASN A 335 16.05 -45.98 17.29
N ILE A 336 17.03 -45.45 18.01
CA ILE A 336 17.55 -44.08 17.84
C ILE A 336 18.03 -43.79 16.41
N VAL A 337 18.66 -44.76 15.74
CA VAL A 337 19.19 -44.58 14.37
C VAL A 337 18.04 -44.47 13.38
N ASN A 338 17.04 -45.35 13.50
CA ASN A 338 15.84 -45.31 12.66
C ASN A 338 15.03 -44.04 12.90
N LEU A 339 14.85 -43.64 14.17
CA LEU A 339 14.19 -42.40 14.53
C LEU A 339 14.88 -41.20 13.86
N LYS A 340 16.21 -41.12 13.93
CA LYS A 340 16.97 -40.03 13.30
C LYS A 340 16.82 -40.01 11.78
N ALA A 341 16.83 -41.17 11.14
CA ALA A 341 16.60 -41.28 9.69
C ALA A 341 15.18 -40.84 9.30
N THR A 342 14.17 -41.28 10.04
CA THR A 342 12.75 -40.92 9.84
C THR A 342 12.54 -39.42 10.05
N VAL A 343 13.05 -38.85 11.14
CA VAL A 343 12.96 -37.40 11.40
C VAL A 343 13.64 -36.61 10.29
N ASN A 344 14.82 -37.02 9.84
CA ASN A 344 15.50 -36.32 8.72
C ASN A 344 14.69 -36.41 7.41
N LYS A 345 14.05 -37.55 7.14
CA LYS A 345 13.16 -37.71 5.98
C LYS A 345 11.96 -36.77 6.09
N LEU A 346 11.30 -36.73 7.25
CA LEU A 346 10.16 -35.84 7.52
C LEU A 346 10.56 -34.37 7.38
N LYS A 347 11.69 -33.98 7.97
CA LYS A 347 12.23 -32.63 7.83
C LYS A 347 12.43 -32.25 6.36
N LYS A 348 13.01 -33.13 5.55
CA LYS A 348 13.22 -32.88 4.11
C LYS A 348 11.89 -32.79 3.33
N GLN A 349 10.85 -33.50 3.77
CA GLN A 349 9.55 -33.52 3.12
C GLN A 349 8.69 -32.29 3.46
N TYR A 350 8.82 -31.76 4.68
CA TYR A 350 7.90 -30.76 5.21
C TYR A 350 8.54 -29.41 5.57
N LEU A 351 9.80 -29.38 6.03
CA LEU A 351 10.50 -28.12 6.30
C LEU A 351 11.06 -27.55 4.99
N ASN A 352 10.95 -26.23 4.80
CA ASN A 352 11.26 -25.53 3.54
C ASN A 352 10.45 -26.02 2.33
N LYS A 353 9.23 -26.52 2.57
CA LYS A 353 8.30 -26.98 1.52
C LYS A 353 7.67 -25.83 0.76
N HIS A 354 7.58 -24.66 1.38
CA HIS A 354 7.00 -23.46 0.77
C HIS A 354 8.02 -22.33 0.81
N ASN A 355 7.90 -21.40 -0.15
CA ASN A 355 8.75 -20.23 -0.20
C ASN A 355 7.94 -18.95 -0.23
N VAL A 356 8.42 -17.95 0.50
CA VAL A 356 7.91 -16.57 0.43
C VAL A 356 9.04 -15.68 -0.05
N TYR A 357 8.79 -14.90 -1.08
CA TYR A 357 9.75 -13.96 -1.66
C TYR A 357 9.25 -12.54 -1.45
N PHE A 358 10.09 -11.64 -0.95
CA PHE A 358 9.76 -10.22 -0.83
C PHE A 358 10.59 -9.43 -1.84
N PHE A 359 9.92 -8.76 -2.78
CA PHE A 359 10.57 -7.93 -3.78
C PHE A 359 9.99 -6.51 -3.77
N GLY A 360 10.84 -5.50 -3.59
CA GLY A 360 10.41 -4.10 -3.58
C GLY A 360 9.46 -3.72 -2.44
N HIS A 361 9.26 -4.60 -1.45
CA HIS A 361 8.44 -4.33 -0.27
C HIS A 361 9.30 -3.74 0.86
N SER A 362 8.79 -2.70 1.54
CA SER A 362 9.48 -1.99 2.63
C SER A 362 9.53 -2.78 3.95
N LEU A 363 8.70 -3.84 4.05
CA LEU A 363 8.43 -4.60 5.25
C LEU A 363 7.93 -3.69 6.38
N ASP A 364 7.09 -2.71 6.06
CA ASP A 364 6.65 -1.73 7.04
C ASP A 364 5.78 -2.35 8.15
N VAL A 365 5.82 -1.74 9.33
CA VAL A 365 5.03 -2.18 10.49
C VAL A 365 3.52 -2.05 10.24
N THR A 366 3.13 -1.18 9.31
CA THR A 366 1.73 -0.94 9.00
C THR A 366 1.01 -2.13 8.34
N ASP A 367 1.77 -3.10 7.83
CA ASP A 367 1.24 -4.36 7.28
C ASP A 367 1.66 -5.59 8.10
N LYS A 368 2.01 -5.35 9.37
CA LYS A 368 2.53 -6.36 10.30
C LYS A 368 1.64 -7.59 10.45
N ASP A 369 0.32 -7.45 10.38
CA ASP A 369 -0.61 -8.58 10.50
C ASP A 369 -0.43 -9.59 9.36
N ILE A 370 -0.37 -9.09 8.12
CA ILE A 370 -0.17 -9.90 6.91
C ILE A 370 1.24 -10.50 6.90
N LEU A 371 2.26 -9.67 7.17
CA LEU A 371 3.66 -10.10 7.13
C LEU A 371 3.98 -11.18 8.18
N ARG A 372 3.40 -11.07 9.38
CA ARG A 372 3.57 -12.09 10.44
C ARG A 372 2.95 -13.41 10.05
N ASP A 373 1.76 -13.38 9.44
CA ASP A 373 1.06 -14.60 9.02
C ASP A 373 1.80 -15.38 7.93
N LEU A 374 2.66 -14.71 7.16
CA LEU A 374 3.53 -15.34 6.15
C LEU A 374 4.86 -15.81 6.74
N ILE A 375 5.57 -14.92 7.45
CA ILE A 375 6.97 -15.14 7.88
C ILE A 375 7.06 -16.09 9.07
N LEU A 376 6.08 -16.11 9.97
CA LEU A 376 6.12 -16.90 11.21
C LEU A 376 5.62 -18.34 11.03
N ASN A 377 5.99 -18.96 9.91
CA ASN A 377 5.76 -20.38 9.63
C ASN A 377 7.10 -21.11 9.57
N ASP A 378 7.23 -22.25 10.26
CA ASP A 378 8.50 -22.97 10.37
C ASP A 378 8.77 -23.89 9.16
N ASN A 379 7.77 -24.12 8.32
CA ASN A 379 7.88 -24.83 7.04
C ASN A 379 8.06 -23.90 5.83
N VAL A 380 8.23 -22.60 6.05
CA VAL A 380 8.41 -21.58 5.01
C VAL A 380 9.84 -21.08 4.99
N HIS A 381 10.46 -21.09 3.81
CA HIS A 381 11.70 -20.38 3.55
C HIS A 381 11.40 -19.00 2.95
N THR A 382 11.92 -17.95 3.57
CA THR A 382 11.68 -16.56 3.20
C THR A 382 12.92 -15.93 2.58
N THR A 383 12.81 -15.44 1.35
CA THR A 383 13.86 -14.66 0.69
C THR A 383 13.45 -13.20 0.60
N ILE A 384 14.29 -12.29 1.07
CA ILE A 384 14.05 -10.84 1.02
C ILE A 384 15.08 -10.23 0.07
N PHE A 385 14.62 -9.66 -1.03
CA PHE A 385 15.47 -8.99 -2.01
C PHE A 385 15.78 -7.54 -1.60
N TYR A 386 17.03 -7.13 -1.78
CA TYR A 386 17.50 -5.76 -1.56
C TYR A 386 18.34 -5.26 -2.73
N HIS A 387 18.18 -3.98 -3.09
CA HIS A 387 18.95 -3.37 -4.19
C HIS A 387 20.29 -2.80 -3.71
N ASP A 388 20.37 -2.35 -2.45
CA ASP A 388 21.60 -1.90 -1.81
C ASP A 388 21.65 -2.22 -0.31
N LYS A 389 22.79 -1.96 0.32
CA LYS A 389 23.02 -2.26 1.73
C LYS A 389 22.24 -1.38 2.71
N ASP A 390 21.91 -0.15 2.33
CA ASP A 390 21.12 0.74 3.16
C ASP A 390 19.67 0.27 3.22
N THR A 391 19.12 -0.16 2.08
CA THR A 391 17.81 -0.79 1.99
C THR A 391 17.76 -2.10 2.76
N MET A 392 18.80 -2.94 2.66
CA MET A 392 18.91 -4.16 3.48
C MET A 392 18.86 -3.82 4.97
N GLY A 393 19.59 -2.79 5.41
CA GLY A 393 19.58 -2.33 6.80
C GLY A 393 18.19 -1.88 7.27
N LYS A 394 17.48 -1.10 6.44
CA LYS A 394 16.10 -0.68 6.72
C LYS A 394 15.13 -1.86 6.80
N GLN A 395 15.23 -2.81 5.88
CA GLN A 395 14.42 -4.03 5.88
C GLN A 395 14.66 -4.87 7.15
N ILE A 396 15.91 -5.02 7.59
CA ILE A 396 16.24 -5.69 8.87
C ILE A 396 15.59 -4.96 10.04
N ALA A 397 15.76 -3.63 10.13
CA ALA A 397 15.21 -2.83 11.21
C ALA A 397 13.67 -2.94 11.28
N ASN A 398 12.99 -2.89 10.14
CA ASN A 398 11.54 -3.04 10.09
C ASN A 398 11.09 -4.46 10.43
N LEU A 399 11.81 -5.48 9.97
CA LEU A 399 11.52 -6.87 10.31
C LEU A 399 11.64 -7.13 11.82
N VAL A 400 12.61 -6.50 12.50
CA VAL A 400 12.71 -6.53 13.98
C VAL A 400 11.42 -5.96 14.62
N LYS A 401 10.84 -4.88 14.10
CA LYS A 401 9.57 -4.31 14.62
C LYS A 401 8.38 -5.24 14.40
N ILE A 402 8.42 -6.05 13.34
CA ILE A 402 7.35 -6.99 12.97
C ILE A 402 7.41 -8.28 13.81
N ILE A 403 8.56 -8.97 13.82
CA ILE A 403 8.69 -10.32 14.41
C ILE A 403 9.48 -10.35 15.73
N GLY A 404 10.21 -9.29 16.06
CA GLY A 404 11.08 -9.23 17.24
C GLY A 404 12.52 -9.65 16.93
N GLN A 405 13.46 -9.14 17.74
CA GLN A 405 14.89 -9.38 17.56
C GLN A 405 15.27 -10.85 17.70
N ASP A 406 14.81 -11.52 18.76
CA ASP A 406 15.17 -12.92 19.04
C ASP A 406 14.68 -13.87 17.94
N GLU A 407 13.44 -13.64 17.44
CA GLU A 407 12.88 -14.45 16.36
C GLU A 407 13.63 -14.22 15.04
N LEU A 408 14.04 -12.98 14.75
CA LEU A 408 14.84 -12.68 13.57
C LEU A 408 16.22 -13.36 13.62
N ILE A 409 16.90 -13.31 14.77
CA ILE A 409 18.20 -13.98 14.95
C ILE A 409 18.04 -15.49 14.76
N LYS A 410 17.01 -16.09 15.37
CA LYS A 410 16.71 -17.52 15.23
C LYS A 410 16.48 -17.92 13.77
N ARG A 411 15.74 -17.11 13.00
CA ARG A 411 15.38 -17.44 11.61
C ARG A 411 16.50 -17.14 10.60
N THR A 412 17.44 -16.25 10.91
CA THR A 412 18.59 -15.94 10.03
C THR A 412 19.86 -16.72 10.37
N GLY A 413 19.99 -17.22 11.61
CA GLY A 413 21.17 -17.91 12.09
C GLY A 413 21.18 -19.43 11.85
N GLY A 414 22.38 -20.00 11.76
CA GLY A 414 22.60 -21.46 11.73
C GLY A 414 22.47 -22.11 10.35
N LYS A 415 22.55 -23.45 10.34
CA LYS A 415 22.49 -24.26 9.10
C LYS A 415 21.07 -24.40 8.54
N ASP A 416 20.07 -24.25 9.39
CA ASP A 416 18.64 -24.41 9.06
C ASP A 416 17.93 -23.04 8.98
N LYS A 417 18.61 -22.00 8.48
CA LYS A 417 18.06 -20.65 8.36
C LYS A 417 16.78 -20.65 7.51
N LEU A 418 15.77 -19.92 7.97
CA LEU A 418 14.48 -19.76 7.31
C LEU A 418 14.33 -18.39 6.63
N ILE A 419 15.16 -17.41 6.97
CA ILE A 419 15.17 -16.09 6.33
C ILE A 419 16.53 -15.84 5.70
N GLU A 420 16.53 -15.47 4.43
CA GLU A 420 17.71 -15.05 3.67
C GLU A 420 17.51 -13.68 3.04
N PHE A 421 18.52 -12.82 3.17
CA PHE A 421 18.59 -11.57 2.43
C PHE A 421 19.45 -11.77 1.19
N LYS A 422 18.88 -11.52 0.01
CA LYS A 422 19.54 -11.75 -1.28
C LYS A 422 19.67 -10.43 -2.06
N PRO A 423 20.86 -10.09 -2.58
CA PRO A 423 20.98 -8.92 -3.46
C PRO A 423 20.16 -9.16 -4.74
N GLN A 424 19.39 -8.15 -5.13
CA GLN A 424 18.60 -8.15 -6.36
C GLN A 424 19.54 -8.23 -7.58
N LYS A 425 19.18 -9.08 -8.56
CA LYS A 425 19.84 -9.13 -9.86
C LYS A 425 19.57 -7.84 -10.65
N PRO A 426 20.51 -7.41 -11.51
CA PRO A 426 20.27 -6.27 -12.40
C PRO A 426 18.98 -6.44 -13.20
N MET A 427 18.21 -5.37 -13.31
CA MET A 427 17.11 -5.28 -14.27
C MET A 427 17.69 -5.38 -15.69
N ILE A 428 16.99 -6.07 -16.57
CA ILE A 428 17.43 -6.29 -17.96
C ILE A 428 16.42 -5.68 -18.93
N GLU A 429 16.87 -5.36 -20.14
CA GLU A 429 15.99 -4.93 -21.22
C GLU A 429 14.92 -5.98 -21.49
N ARG A 430 13.67 -5.53 -21.55
CA ARG A 430 12.52 -6.32 -21.91
C ARG A 430 12.56 -6.57 -23.40
N LYS A 431 12.75 -7.83 -23.79
CA LYS A 431 12.55 -8.24 -25.19
C LYS A 431 11.05 -8.25 -25.45
N VAL A 432 10.58 -7.32 -26.28
CA VAL A 432 9.20 -7.32 -26.79
C VAL A 432 9.17 -8.38 -27.89
N GLU A 433 8.53 -9.52 -27.63
CA GLU A 433 8.24 -10.54 -28.65
C GLU A 433 6.95 -10.21 -29.41
#